data_AF-A0A4D5REX1-F1
#
_entry.id   AF-A0A4D5REX1-F1
#
_cell.length_a   1.000
_cell.length_b   1.000
_cell.length_c   1.000
_cell.angle_alpha   90.00
_cell.angle_beta   90.00
_cell.angle_gamma   90.00
#
_symmetry.space_group_name_H-M   'P 1'
#
loop_
_entity.id
_entity.type
_entity.pdbx_description
1 polymer ?
#
loop_
_entity_poly.entity_id
_entity_poly.type
_entity_poly.pdbx_seq_one_letter_code
_entity_poly.pdbx_strand_id
1 'polypeptide(L)'
;MAASKESILLIRGVLRELRKALPGRPLRDHLAVRYLLSEARRHQVTEKRLCRAHMELQGQTATYLCYLASTRKGHELQQQYHGRKERSVEESARLVGLALPKPPGDTKDC
;
A
#
# COMPACT_ATOMS: atom_id res chain seq x y z
N MET A 1 17.70 -7.65 28.13
CA MET A 1 16.36 -8.25 28.19
C MET A 1 15.64 -8.00 26.87
N ALA A 2 14.97 -9.02 26.31
CA ALA A 2 14.53 -9.05 24.91
C ALA A 2 13.14 -8.42 24.70
N ALA A 3 12.99 -7.63 23.64
CA ALA A 3 11.66 -7.19 23.18
C ALA A 3 10.82 -8.41 22.78
N SER A 4 9.48 -8.32 22.94
CA SER A 4 8.60 -9.43 22.56
C SER A 4 8.77 -9.76 21.06
N LYS A 5 8.79 -11.05 20.75
CA LYS A 5 9.04 -11.56 19.38
C LYS A 5 8.04 -10.98 18.37
N GLU A 6 6.79 -10.86 18.77
CA GLU A 6 5.68 -10.22 18.04
C GLU A 6 6.00 -8.76 17.63
N SER A 7 6.42 -7.93 18.58
CA SER A 7 6.73 -6.51 18.29
C SER A 7 7.87 -6.35 17.30
N ILE A 8 8.90 -7.20 17.41
CA ILE A 8 10.04 -7.20 16.50
C ILE A 8 9.57 -7.54 15.06
N LEU A 9 8.66 -8.52 14.92
CA LEU A 9 8.12 -8.91 13.62
C LEU A 9 7.28 -7.79 13.00
N LEU A 10 6.42 -7.13 13.79
CA LEU A 10 5.60 -6.00 13.35
C LEU A 10 6.46 -4.83 12.86
N ILE A 11 7.46 -4.41 13.65
CA ILE A 11 8.38 -3.33 13.27
C ILE A 11 9.13 -3.71 11.98
N ARG A 12 9.62 -4.95 11.87
CA ARG A 12 10.28 -5.44 10.65
C ARG A 12 9.35 -5.46 9.44
N GLY A 13 8.05 -5.69 9.64
CA GLY A 13 7.05 -5.61 8.59
C GLY A 13 6.87 -4.17 8.09
N VAL A 14 6.73 -3.20 9.01
CA VAL A 14 6.64 -1.78 8.66
C VAL A 14 7.88 -1.31 7.90
N LEU A 15 9.08 -1.69 8.36
CA LEU A 15 10.32 -1.35 7.67
C LEU A 15 10.42 -1.96 6.26
N ARG A 16 9.80 -3.13 6.02
CA ARG A 16 9.73 -3.73 4.69
C ARG A 16 8.82 -2.96 3.76
N GLU A 17 7.63 -2.56 4.23
CA GLU A 17 6.71 -1.76 3.42
C GLU A 17 7.27 -0.36 3.13
N LEU A 18 7.89 0.31 4.11
CA LEU A 18 8.56 1.59 3.88
C LEU A 18 9.70 1.48 2.86
N ARG A 19 10.46 0.37 2.85
CA ARG A 19 11.51 0.15 1.85
C ARG A 19 10.94 -0.02 0.43
N LYS A 20 9.76 -0.63 0.29
CA LYS A 20 9.08 -0.76 -1.00
C LYS A 20 8.52 0.59 -1.48
N ALA A 21 8.00 1.40 -0.56
CA ALA A 21 7.43 2.71 -0.88
C ALA A 21 8.50 3.76 -1.23
N LEU A 22 9.72 3.62 -0.69
CA LEU A 22 10.82 4.59 -0.86
C LEU A 22 12.06 3.93 -1.48
N PRO A 23 12.03 3.60 -2.78
CA PRO A 23 13.22 3.09 -3.45
C PRO A 23 14.33 4.15 -3.49
N GLY A 24 15.57 3.76 -3.17
CA GLY A 24 16.76 4.60 -3.35
C GLY A 24 17.12 5.55 -2.21
N ARG A 25 16.31 5.67 -1.14
CA ARG A 25 16.69 6.45 0.05
C ARG A 25 17.16 5.56 1.20
N PRO A 26 18.17 5.98 1.99
CA PRO A 26 18.56 5.28 3.19
C PRO A 26 17.40 5.26 4.20
N LEU A 27 16.90 4.05 4.49
CA LEU A 27 15.75 3.84 5.38
C LEU A 27 15.98 4.41 6.79
N ARG A 28 17.24 4.52 7.22
CA ARG A 28 17.65 5.00 8.54
C ARG A 28 17.43 6.50 8.74
N ASP A 29 17.42 7.27 7.66
CA ASP A 29 17.27 8.73 7.70
C ASP A 29 15.81 9.16 7.66
N HIS A 30 14.90 8.22 7.36
CA HIS A 30 13.48 8.50 7.32
C HIS A 30 12.93 8.77 8.73
N LEU A 31 12.26 9.91 8.91
CA LEU A 31 11.73 10.35 10.21
C LEU A 31 10.85 9.29 10.88
N ALA A 32 9.96 8.66 10.10
CA ALA A 32 9.07 7.61 10.63
C ALA A 32 9.84 6.39 11.17
N VAL A 33 10.98 6.05 10.56
CA VAL A 33 11.83 4.93 11.00
C VAL A 33 12.55 5.29 12.29
N ARG A 34 13.10 6.51 12.37
CA ARG A 34 13.75 7.00 13.58
C ARG A 34 12.78 7.06 14.76
N TYR A 35 11.58 7.59 14.52
CA TYR A 35 10.52 7.69 15.51
C TYR A 35 10.07 6.31 16.01
N LEU A 36 9.80 5.38 15.08
CA LEU A 36 9.37 4.02 15.43
C LEU A 36 10.44 3.28 16.25
N LEU A 37 11.72 3.42 15.89
CA LEU A 37 12.82 2.82 16.63
C LEU A 37 13.06 3.48 17.99
N SER A 38 12.85 4.80 18.12
CA SER A 38 12.93 5.47 19.43
C SER A 38 11.80 5.05 20.36
N GLU A 39 10.58 4.97 19.85
CA GLU A 39 9.42 4.51 20.63
C GLU A 39 9.58 3.04 21.02
N ALA A 40 9.98 2.16 20.10
CA ALA A 40 10.22 0.76 20.40
C ALA A 40 11.28 0.55 21.51
N ARG A 41 12.30 1.42 21.58
CA ARG A 41 13.30 1.39 22.65
C ARG A 41 12.77 1.94 23.98
N ARG A 42 11.98 3.01 23.95
CA ARG A 42 11.37 3.60 25.16
C ARG A 42 10.47 2.61 25.89
N HIS A 43 9.74 1.78 25.15
CA HIS A 43 8.79 0.83 25.71
C HIS A 43 9.38 -0.57 25.99
N GLN A 44 10.70 -0.76 25.84
CA GLN A 44 11.35 -2.07 25.95
C GLN A 44 11.55 -2.56 27.41
N VAL A 45 11.55 -1.64 28.39
CA VAL A 45 11.82 -1.96 29.79
C VAL A 45 11.02 -0.99 30.66
N THR A 46 9.86 -1.36 31.21
CA THR A 46 9.37 -0.76 32.47
C THR A 46 8.12 -1.48 33.01
N GLU A 47 7.96 -1.45 34.33
CA GLU A 47 7.10 -2.33 35.11
C GLU A 47 5.65 -1.83 35.20
N LYS A 48 4.69 -2.73 34.91
CA LYS A 48 3.25 -2.72 35.25
C LYS A 48 2.34 -1.62 34.65
N ARG A 49 2.74 -0.36 34.51
CA ARG A 49 1.95 0.66 33.75
C ARG A 49 2.14 0.54 32.23
N LEU A 50 3.19 -0.18 31.78
CA LEU A 50 3.57 -0.31 30.37
C LEU A 50 3.01 -1.48 29.59
N CYS A 51 2.36 -2.50 30.19
CA CYS A 51 1.69 -3.52 29.37
C CYS A 51 0.68 -2.86 28.43
N ARG A 52 -0.05 -1.84 28.91
CA ARG A 52 -0.97 -1.06 28.06
C ARG A 52 -0.24 -0.26 26.98
N ALA A 53 0.82 0.48 27.32
CA ALA A 53 1.57 1.28 26.35
C ALA A 53 2.28 0.43 25.29
N HIS A 54 2.82 -0.74 25.68
CA HIS A 54 3.41 -1.70 24.76
C HIS A 54 2.36 -2.34 23.84
N MET A 55 1.22 -2.76 24.38
CA MET A 55 0.09 -3.26 23.57
C MET A 55 -0.46 -2.18 22.63
N GLU A 56 -0.52 -0.93 23.09
CA GLU A 56 -0.95 0.20 22.27
C GLU A 56 0.03 0.47 21.13
N LEU A 57 1.34 0.46 21.40
CA LEU A 57 2.37 0.56 20.36
C LEU A 57 2.28 -0.60 19.37
N GLN A 58 2.06 -1.83 19.84
CA GLN A 58 1.85 -3.00 18.97
C GLN A 58 0.62 -2.81 18.08
N GLY A 59 -0.50 -2.38 18.65
CA GLY A 59 -1.74 -2.10 17.93
C GLY A 59 -1.54 -1.02 16.87
N GLN A 60 -0.97 0.12 17.25
CA GLN A 60 -0.64 1.20 16.31
C GLN A 60 0.29 0.71 15.19
N THR A 61 1.34 -0.03 15.52
CA THR A 61 2.29 -0.58 14.54
C THR A 61 1.60 -1.53 13.56
N ALA A 62 0.69 -2.38 14.05
CA ALA A 62 -0.10 -3.28 13.21
C ALA A 62 -1.05 -2.50 12.30
N THR A 63 -1.71 -1.46 12.81
CA THR A 63 -2.56 -0.56 12.01
C THR A 63 -1.75 0.12 10.91
N TYR A 64 -0.58 0.68 11.22
CA TYR A 64 0.29 1.30 10.22
C TYR A 64 0.79 0.30 9.18
N LEU A 65 1.13 -0.93 9.59
CA LEU A 65 1.53 -1.99 8.66
C LEU A 65 0.39 -2.32 7.69
N CYS A 66 -0.82 -2.50 8.21
CA CYS A 66 -2.01 -2.78 7.40
C CYS A 66 -2.30 -1.63 6.43
N TYR A 67 -2.21 -0.39 6.91
CA TYR A 67 -2.41 0.81 6.10
C TYR A 67 -1.41 0.89 4.94
N LEU A 68 -0.10 0.83 5.23
CA LEU A 68 0.94 0.90 4.19
C LEU A 68 0.81 -0.23 3.16
N ALA A 69 0.53 -1.45 3.62
CA ALA A 69 0.33 -2.60 2.73
C ALA A 69 -0.91 -2.42 1.84
N SER A 70 -2.00 -1.89 2.40
CA SER A 70 -3.25 -1.64 1.67
C SER A 70 -3.10 -0.49 0.67
N THR A 71 -2.40 0.59 1.03
CA THR A 71 -2.10 1.69 0.11
C THR A 71 -1.27 1.20 -1.08
N ARG A 72 -0.22 0.39 -0.83
CA ARG A 72 0.59 -0.21 -1.91
C ARG A 72 -0.26 -1.07 -2.85
N LYS A 73 -1.10 -1.96 -2.30
CA LYS A 73 -2.03 -2.79 -3.10
C LYS A 73 -3.06 -1.94 -3.84
N GLY A 74 -3.56 -0.87 -3.22
CA GLY A 74 -4.47 0.08 -3.85
C GLY A 74 -3.84 0.72 -5.08
N HIS A 75 -2.57 1.13 -5.00
CA HIS A 75 -1.84 1.62 -6.17
C HIS A 75 -1.63 0.55 -7.25
N GLU A 76 -1.32 -0.70 -6.88
CA GLU A 76 -1.21 -1.81 -7.84
C GLU A 76 -2.54 -2.03 -8.58
N LEU A 77 -3.66 -2.06 -7.85
CA LEU A 77 -5.00 -2.19 -8.43
C LEU A 77 -5.36 -0.97 -9.29
N GLN A 78 -5.05 0.23 -8.83
CA GLN A 78 -5.29 1.45 -9.61
C GLN A 78 -4.47 1.42 -10.92
N GLN A 79 -3.22 0.98 -10.90
CA GLN A 79 -2.43 0.84 -12.13
C GLN A 79 -3.04 -0.21 -13.08
N GLN A 80 -3.51 -1.33 -12.54
CA GLN A 80 -4.14 -2.41 -13.32
C GLN A 80 -5.47 -1.99 -13.94
N TYR A 81 -6.31 -1.27 -13.21
CA TYR A 81 -7.71 -1.03 -13.57
C TYR A 81 -8.05 0.42 -13.94
N HIS A 82 -7.35 1.42 -13.38
CA HIS A 82 -7.51 2.84 -13.73
C HIS A 82 -6.54 3.31 -14.83
N GLY A 83 -5.48 2.55 -15.13
CA GLY A 83 -4.48 2.92 -16.15
C GLY A 83 -4.99 2.84 -17.60
N ARG A 84 -6.02 2.04 -17.87
CA ARG A 84 -6.81 2.13 -19.10
C ARG A 84 -7.96 3.08 -18.80
N LYS A 85 -8.02 4.22 -19.51
CA LYS A 85 -9.22 5.07 -19.57
C LYS A 85 -10.47 4.20 -19.80
N GLU A 86 -11.67 4.74 -19.55
CA GLU A 86 -12.89 4.14 -20.08
C GLU A 86 -12.65 3.76 -21.55
N ARG A 87 -12.82 2.46 -21.87
CA ARG A 87 -12.59 1.95 -23.23
C ARG A 87 -13.49 2.74 -24.18
N SER A 88 -13.00 3.07 -25.36
CA SER A 88 -13.86 3.75 -26.33
C SER A 88 -15.09 2.87 -26.65
N VAL A 89 -16.17 3.48 -27.10
CA VAL A 89 -17.39 2.75 -27.51
C VAL A 89 -17.04 1.70 -28.57
N GLU A 90 -16.08 1.99 -29.44
CA GLU A 90 -15.55 1.07 -30.46
C GLU A 90 -14.85 -0.15 -29.88
N GLU A 91 -13.94 0.06 -28.93
CA GLU A 91 -13.22 -1.02 -28.26
C GLU A 91 -14.19 -1.89 -27.44
N SER A 92 -15.17 -1.26 -26.82
CA SER A 92 -16.22 -1.93 -26.04
C SER A 92 -17.13 -2.79 -26.92
N ALA A 93 -17.52 -2.30 -28.10
CA ALA A 93 -18.29 -3.08 -29.07
C ALA A 93 -17.52 -4.32 -29.55
N ARG A 94 -16.23 -4.18 -29.88
CA ARG A 94 -15.41 -5.30 -30.38
C ARG A 94 -15.24 -6.43 -29.37
N LEU A 95 -15.20 -6.12 -28.07
CA LEU A 95 -15.08 -7.13 -27.00
C LEU A 95 -16.25 -8.11 -26.95
N VAL A 96 -17.44 -7.64 -27.33
CA VAL A 96 -18.66 -8.46 -27.36
C VAL A 96 -18.98 -8.97 -28.77
N GLY A 97 -18.04 -8.84 -29.72
CA GLY A 97 -18.22 -9.27 -31.11
C GLY A 97 -19.09 -8.33 -31.96
N LEU A 98 -19.31 -7.09 -31.51
CA LEU A 98 -20.09 -6.07 -32.21
C LEU A 98 -19.17 -5.06 -32.91
N ALA A 99 -19.70 -4.40 -33.94
CA ALA A 99 -19.05 -3.28 -34.62
C ALA A 99 -19.99 -2.07 -34.59
N LEU A 100 -19.42 -0.85 -34.62
CA LEU A 100 -20.25 0.35 -34.73
C LEU A 100 -20.83 0.50 -36.14
N PRO A 101 -22.07 1.01 -36.26
CA PRO A 101 -22.65 1.33 -37.55
C PRO A 101 -21.83 2.42 -38.24
N LYS A 102 -21.66 2.30 -39.56
CA LYS A 102 -21.04 3.35 -40.37
C LYS A 102 -21.95 4.58 -40.36
N PRO A 103 -21.39 5.80 -40.26
CA PRO A 103 -22.20 7.02 -40.37
C PRO A 103 -22.90 7.05 -41.74
N PRO A 104 -24.16 7.51 -41.81
CA PRO A 104 -24.88 7.64 -43.07
C PRO A 104 -24.20 8.73 -43.92
N GLY A 105 -23.33 8.30 -44.85
CA GLY A 105 -22.50 9.19 -45.67
C GLY A 105 -21.31 8.49 -46.37
N ASP A 106 -20.87 7.33 -45.87
CA ASP A 106 -19.75 6.54 -46.46
C ASP A 106 -20.21 5.34 -47.31
N THR A 107 -21.42 5.38 -47.86
CA THR A 107 -21.83 4.48 -48.94
C THR A 107 -21.38 5.07 -50.26
N LYS A 108 -20.14 4.78 -50.68
CA LYS A 108 -19.86 4.73 -52.12
C LYS A 108 -20.46 3.41 -52.61
N ASP A 109 -21.68 3.50 -53.11
CA ASP A 109 -22.26 2.49 -53.97
C ASP A 109 -21.32 2.29 -55.17
N CYS A 110 -20.73 1.10 -55.27
CA CYS A 110 -20.18 0.45 -56.46
C CYS A 110 -19.89 -1.02 -56.10
#